data_AF-A0A068NM00-F1
#
_entry.id   AF-A0A068NM00-F1
#
_cell.length_a   1.000
_cell.length_b   1.000
_cell.length_c   1.000
_cell.angle_alpha   90.00
_cell.angle_beta   90.00
_cell.angle_gamma   90.00
#
_symmetry.space_group_name_H-M   'P 1'
#
loop_
_entity.id
_entity.type
_entity.pdbx_description
1 polymer ?
#
loop_
_entity_poly.entity_id
_entity_poly.type
_entity_poly.pdbx_seq_one_letter_code
_entity_poly.pdbx_strand_id
1 'polypeptide(L)'
;MGHRGLVVILAAPLFAAGADSTAQRGEAAHVMPSIRKDHSDAIKVCQVGYLPEETKFAVVTASASQAVVRRAGDGKAVLTVTPGPERVDSDSGDAVREVDFSKLTKSGTYYLEVPGLGTSYDFRIGKDVFAHSFRLAMRAFTGQRCGTAVSLAPDFPEYHYPACHTGDAQFHVSSGKTGVKECTGGWHDAGDFGRYIVNSGITTGTLLWAYELNSKKLGKIRLDLPESGNGVPDMLNEIRWNLEWMLKMQDSDGGVWHKATTAQFPAFIMPQDDHGQMLIVGSGHAPFKTTAATADFAAVMAIAARVYNEVRLGLRQPLWGRRRKCVGVAPLERRRHLPKPSRHRDRRLRRRQHERRAFMGRRRAVPFERRQGVQRLLLGALRRVEPNHQRRRASRLARRGEHGDVHLRPVGT
;
A
#
# COMPACT_ATOMS: atom_id res chain seq x y z
N MET A 1 17.87 -57.07 -51.82
CA MET A 1 19.26 -56.98 -52.31
C MET A 1 19.50 -55.53 -52.73
N GLY A 2 20.43 -54.74 -52.22
CA GLY A 2 21.45 -54.92 -51.20
C GLY A 2 21.76 -53.57 -50.54
N HIS A 3 22.31 -53.65 -49.34
CA HIS A 3 22.61 -52.57 -48.40
C HIS A 3 23.74 -51.64 -48.83
N ARG A 4 23.66 -50.37 -48.37
CA ARG A 4 24.65 -49.66 -47.51
C ARG A 4 23.86 -48.54 -46.79
N GLY A 5 23.79 -48.37 -45.47
CA GLY A 5 24.65 -48.79 -44.36
C GLY A 5 25.50 -47.62 -43.89
N LEU A 6 24.97 -46.73 -43.03
CA LEU A 6 25.79 -45.89 -42.15
C LEU A 6 25.07 -45.65 -40.82
N VAL A 7 25.70 -46.15 -39.77
CA VAL A 7 25.35 -46.03 -38.35
C VAL A 7 26.20 -44.91 -37.77
N VAL A 8 25.61 -44.01 -36.98
CA VAL A 8 26.38 -43.20 -36.01
C VAL A 8 25.65 -43.20 -34.67
N ILE A 9 26.46 -43.47 -33.65
CA ILE A 9 26.14 -43.85 -32.28
C ILE A 9 25.95 -42.60 -31.39
N LEU A 10 24.99 -42.70 -30.47
CA LEU A 10 24.77 -41.80 -29.34
C LEU A 10 26.01 -41.72 -28.44
N ALA A 11 26.49 -40.51 -28.17
CA ALA A 11 27.43 -40.23 -27.09
C ALA A 11 26.89 -39.09 -26.22
N ALA A 12 26.46 -39.43 -25.01
CA ALA A 12 26.21 -38.49 -23.93
C ALA A 12 27.52 -38.17 -23.21
N PRO A 13 27.78 -36.92 -22.78
CA PRO A 13 28.75 -36.67 -21.73
C PRO A 13 28.08 -36.73 -20.37
N LEU A 14 28.49 -37.71 -19.57
CA LEU A 14 28.49 -37.62 -18.11
C LEU A 14 29.37 -36.44 -17.70
N PHE A 15 28.83 -35.50 -16.91
CA PHE A 15 29.64 -34.74 -15.96
C PHE A 15 29.01 -34.81 -14.57
N ALA A 16 29.86 -35.34 -13.67
CA ALA A 16 29.83 -35.47 -12.23
C ALA A 16 28.78 -34.70 -11.41
N ALA A 17 28.16 -35.45 -10.51
CA ALA A 17 27.46 -34.98 -9.33
C ALA A 17 28.36 -34.14 -8.42
N GLY A 18 27.82 -33.04 -7.89
CA GLY A 18 28.48 -32.22 -6.89
C GLY A 18 27.53 -31.22 -6.23
N ALA A 19 27.18 -31.51 -4.98
CA ALA A 19 26.57 -30.63 -3.98
C ALA A 19 25.14 -30.12 -4.26
N ASP A 20 24.21 -30.95 -3.81
CA ASP A 20 22.84 -30.63 -3.44
C ASP A 20 22.76 -29.34 -2.59
N SER A 21 22.08 -28.33 -3.11
CA SER A 21 21.63 -27.17 -2.33
C SER A 21 20.21 -26.77 -2.74
N THR A 22 19.30 -27.74 -2.82
CA THR A 22 17.86 -27.43 -2.75
C THR A 22 17.48 -27.08 -1.31
N ALA A 23 17.92 -25.91 -0.85
CA ALA A 23 17.44 -25.32 0.40
C ALA A 23 16.12 -24.58 0.13
N GLN A 24 15.02 -25.30 0.39
CA GLN A 24 13.69 -24.77 0.76
C GLN A 24 12.95 -23.89 -0.26
N ARG A 25 12.30 -24.53 -1.26
CA ARG A 25 10.97 -24.07 -1.70
C ARG A 25 9.95 -24.52 -0.68
N GLY A 26 9.81 -23.73 0.39
CA GLY A 26 8.81 -23.92 1.43
C GLY A 26 7.71 -22.85 1.37
N GLU A 27 7.24 -22.49 0.18
CA GLU A 27 5.97 -21.77 0.06
C GLU A 27 4.89 -22.84 -0.08
N ALA A 28 4.14 -23.08 1.01
CA ALA A 28 2.98 -23.96 0.95
C ALA A 28 2.09 -23.46 -0.20
N ALA A 29 1.82 -24.33 -1.19
CA ALA A 29 0.98 -24.01 -2.33
C ALA A 29 -0.25 -23.23 -1.86
N HIS A 30 -0.40 -21.99 -2.34
CA HIS A 30 -1.53 -21.16 -1.98
C HIS A 30 -2.78 -21.83 -2.56
N VAL A 31 -3.58 -22.44 -1.68
CA VAL A 31 -4.88 -22.99 -2.04
C VAL A 31 -5.78 -21.79 -2.27
N MET A 32 -6.14 -21.54 -3.54
CA MET A 32 -7.17 -20.57 -3.88
C MET A 32 -8.45 -20.90 -3.09
N PRO A 33 -9.20 -19.91 -2.59
CA PRO A 33 -10.46 -20.17 -1.91
C PRO A 33 -11.36 -21.03 -2.79
N SER A 34 -11.61 -22.27 -2.40
CA SER A 34 -12.51 -23.15 -3.14
C SER A 34 -13.94 -22.87 -2.72
N ILE A 35 -14.81 -22.70 -3.71
CA ILE A 35 -16.26 -22.62 -3.50
C ILE A 35 -16.79 -24.03 -3.27
N ARG A 36 -17.53 -24.22 -2.18
CA ARG A 36 -18.23 -25.47 -1.90
C ARG A 36 -19.57 -25.50 -2.64
N LYS A 37 -20.08 -26.70 -2.94
CA LYS A 37 -21.34 -26.89 -3.68
C LYS A 37 -22.54 -26.22 -2.98
N ASP A 38 -22.53 -26.18 -1.66
CA ASP A 38 -23.54 -25.58 -0.80
C ASP A 38 -23.13 -24.20 -0.27
N HIS A 39 -22.30 -23.48 -1.02
CA HIS A 39 -21.87 -22.13 -0.68
C HIS A 39 -23.06 -21.17 -0.50
N SER A 40 -22.95 -20.31 0.50
CA SER A 40 -23.95 -19.31 0.85
C SER A 40 -23.33 -17.91 0.89
N ASP A 41 -23.87 -17.00 0.09
CA ASP A 41 -23.45 -15.60 0.14
C ASP A 41 -23.87 -14.91 1.45
N ALA A 42 -24.74 -15.52 2.25
CA ALA A 42 -25.09 -15.00 3.57
C ALA A 42 -23.95 -15.15 4.60
N ILE A 43 -22.88 -15.89 4.30
CA ILE A 43 -21.78 -16.19 5.22
C ILE A 43 -20.48 -15.54 4.74
N LYS A 44 -20.05 -14.48 5.44
CA LYS A 44 -18.86 -13.70 5.08
C LYS A 44 -17.68 -14.05 6.00
N VAL A 45 -16.57 -14.45 5.39
CA VAL A 45 -15.29 -14.76 6.06
C VAL A 45 -14.15 -13.98 5.43
N CYS A 46 -13.02 -13.83 6.14
CA CYS A 46 -11.77 -13.39 5.53
C CYS A 46 -11.26 -14.49 4.60
N GLN A 47 -11.40 -14.30 3.29
CA GLN A 47 -11.00 -15.30 2.29
C GLN A 47 -9.47 -15.50 2.21
N VAL A 48 -8.68 -14.54 2.72
CA VAL A 48 -7.23 -14.74 2.92
C VAL A 48 -7.01 -15.68 4.11
N GLY A 49 -7.70 -15.42 5.22
CA GLY A 49 -7.67 -16.21 6.44
C GLY A 49 -7.30 -15.43 7.70
N TYR A 50 -6.87 -16.15 8.73
CA TYR A 50 -6.72 -15.64 10.10
C TYR A 50 -5.40 -16.08 10.74
N LEU A 51 -4.85 -15.25 11.63
CA LEU A 51 -3.68 -15.59 12.43
C LEU A 51 -4.10 -16.44 13.65
N PRO A 52 -3.29 -17.44 14.08
CA PRO A 52 -3.66 -18.37 15.15
C PRO A 52 -4.11 -17.73 16.46
N GLU A 53 -3.44 -16.67 16.91
CA GLU A 53 -3.67 -16.07 18.24
C GLU A 53 -4.40 -14.72 18.18
N GLU A 54 -4.95 -14.36 17.02
CA GLU A 54 -5.71 -13.12 16.83
C GLU A 54 -7.23 -13.38 16.86
N THR A 55 -8.01 -12.30 16.92
CA THR A 55 -9.46 -12.36 16.76
C THR A 55 -9.84 -12.94 15.39
N LYS A 56 -10.83 -13.83 15.37
CA LYS A 56 -11.34 -14.50 14.18
C LYS A 56 -12.85 -14.53 14.22
N PHE A 57 -13.48 -13.90 13.24
CA PHE A 57 -14.92 -13.89 13.15
C PHE A 57 -15.40 -14.02 11.70
N ALA A 58 -16.63 -14.48 11.57
CA ALA A 58 -17.43 -14.40 10.36
C ALA A 58 -18.63 -13.49 10.62
N VAL A 59 -19.20 -12.95 9.55
CA VAL A 59 -20.44 -12.19 9.60
C VAL A 59 -21.51 -12.97 8.84
N VAL A 60 -22.64 -13.23 9.49
CA VAL A 60 -23.80 -13.90 8.88
C VAL A 60 -24.93 -12.88 8.72
N THR A 61 -25.43 -12.71 7.50
CA THR A 61 -26.48 -11.71 7.15
C THR A 61 -27.88 -12.31 7.15
N ALA A 62 -28.11 -13.35 7.96
CA ALA A 62 -29.36 -14.08 8.06
C ALA A 62 -29.53 -14.65 9.47
N SER A 63 -30.73 -15.18 9.76
CA SER A 63 -30.99 -15.86 11.02
C SER A 63 -30.13 -17.11 11.15
N ALA A 64 -29.44 -17.25 12.27
CA ALA A 64 -28.59 -18.39 12.58
C ALA A 64 -28.57 -18.62 14.09
N SER A 65 -28.90 -19.85 14.51
CA SER A 65 -28.83 -20.29 15.92
C SER A 65 -27.51 -20.97 16.26
N GLN A 66 -26.80 -21.48 15.24
CA GLN A 66 -25.57 -22.23 15.38
C GLN A 66 -24.71 -22.05 14.13
N ALA A 67 -23.39 -22.07 14.32
CA ALA A 67 -22.41 -22.19 13.25
C ALA A 67 -21.36 -23.23 13.64
N VAL A 68 -20.93 -24.05 12.67
CA VAL A 68 -19.97 -25.12 12.87
C VAL A 68 -18.75 -24.85 12.01
N VAL A 69 -17.58 -24.68 12.65
CA VAL A 69 -16.31 -24.65 11.93
C VAL A 69 -15.90 -26.09 11.65
N ARG A 70 -15.64 -26.39 10.38
CA ARG A 70 -15.24 -27.72 9.91
C ARG A 70 -13.89 -27.66 9.22
N ARG A 71 -13.09 -28.72 9.36
CA ARG A 71 -11.84 -28.87 8.62
C ARG A 71 -12.16 -29.16 7.16
N ALA A 72 -11.51 -28.45 6.26
CA ALA A 72 -11.80 -28.54 4.83
C ALA A 72 -11.52 -29.92 4.21
N GLY A 73 -10.46 -30.60 4.65
CA GLY A 73 -9.98 -31.85 4.04
C GLY A 73 -10.77 -33.11 4.39
N ASP A 74 -11.48 -33.14 5.52
CA ASP A 74 -12.23 -34.32 5.97
C ASP A 74 -13.67 -33.99 6.41
N GLY A 75 -14.08 -32.72 6.38
CA GLY A 75 -15.41 -32.27 6.81
C GLY A 75 -15.64 -32.37 8.33
N LYS A 76 -14.62 -32.73 9.11
CA LYS A 76 -14.75 -32.94 10.56
C LYS A 76 -15.08 -31.62 11.26
N ALA A 77 -16.15 -31.61 12.05
CA ALA A 77 -16.47 -30.50 12.94
C ALA A 77 -15.36 -30.33 13.99
N VAL A 78 -14.81 -29.13 14.09
CA VAL A 78 -13.72 -28.80 15.03
C VAL A 78 -14.13 -27.79 16.09
N LEU A 79 -15.16 -26.98 15.83
CA LEU A 79 -15.71 -26.03 16.77
C LEU A 79 -17.18 -25.77 16.43
N THR A 80 -18.04 -25.70 17.45
CA THR A 80 -19.41 -25.22 17.32
C THR A 80 -19.52 -23.89 18.06
N VAL A 81 -20.12 -22.90 17.42
CA VAL A 81 -20.24 -21.53 17.90
C VAL A 81 -21.71 -21.12 17.86
N THR A 82 -22.19 -20.49 18.93
CA THR A 82 -23.47 -19.78 18.91
C THR A 82 -23.21 -18.38 18.36
N PRO A 83 -23.85 -17.98 17.23
CA PRO A 83 -23.74 -16.62 16.72
C PRO A 83 -24.14 -15.59 17.77
N GLY A 84 -23.51 -14.41 17.72
CA GLY A 84 -23.85 -13.28 18.56
C GLY A 84 -25.29 -12.77 18.31
N PRO A 85 -25.76 -11.81 19.13
CA PRO A 85 -27.05 -11.20 18.92
C PRO A 85 -27.12 -10.54 17.55
N GLU A 86 -28.32 -10.47 16.99
CA GLU A 86 -28.57 -9.69 15.78
C GLU A 86 -28.30 -8.22 16.04
N ARG A 87 -27.62 -7.59 15.09
CA ARG A 87 -27.34 -6.16 15.09
C ARG A 87 -27.57 -5.63 13.69
N VAL A 88 -28.17 -4.45 13.58
CA VAL A 88 -28.21 -3.73 12.30
C VAL A 88 -26.85 -3.09 12.10
N ASP A 89 -26.16 -3.45 11.02
CA ASP A 89 -24.93 -2.79 10.60
C ASP A 89 -25.29 -1.42 10.03
N SER A 90 -24.72 -0.35 10.59
CA SER A 90 -25.10 1.02 10.23
C SER A 90 -24.58 1.48 8.86
N ASP A 91 -23.60 0.77 8.29
CA ASP A 91 -23.00 1.12 6.99
C ASP A 91 -23.82 0.52 5.83
N SER A 92 -24.16 -0.77 5.94
CA SER A 92 -24.94 -1.50 4.94
C SER A 92 -26.46 -1.46 5.15
N GLY A 93 -26.91 -1.36 6.41
CA GLY A 93 -28.31 -1.57 6.79
C GLY A 93 -28.69 -3.04 7.01
N ASP A 94 -27.76 -3.97 6.81
CA ASP A 94 -28.03 -5.41 6.96
C ASP A 94 -28.21 -5.80 8.42
N ALA A 95 -29.12 -6.76 8.67
CA ALA A 95 -29.19 -7.45 9.95
C ALA A 95 -28.11 -8.53 10.00
N VAL A 96 -27.12 -8.36 10.87
CA VAL A 96 -25.93 -9.22 10.93
C VAL A 96 -25.75 -9.89 12.28
N ARG A 97 -25.09 -11.04 12.27
CA ARG A 97 -24.66 -11.79 13.45
C ARG A 97 -23.17 -12.10 13.30
N GLU A 98 -22.41 -11.80 14.34
CA GLU A 98 -21.00 -12.17 14.39
C GLU A 98 -20.84 -13.60 14.89
N VAL A 99 -20.01 -14.40 14.23
CA VAL A 99 -19.63 -15.74 14.67
C VAL A 99 -18.16 -15.71 15.07
N ASP A 100 -17.89 -15.60 16.37
CA ASP A 100 -16.53 -15.58 16.92
C ASP A 100 -16.00 -17.02 17.09
N PHE A 101 -14.98 -17.37 16.32
CA PHE A 101 -14.27 -18.65 16.41
C PHE A 101 -12.80 -18.47 16.81
N SER A 102 -12.48 -17.38 17.53
CA SER A 102 -11.13 -17.05 17.97
C SER A 102 -10.47 -18.16 18.80
N LYS A 103 -11.27 -18.99 19.49
CA LYS A 103 -10.80 -20.16 20.24
C LYS A 103 -10.11 -21.23 19.38
N LEU A 104 -10.36 -21.25 18.07
CA LEU A 104 -9.68 -22.15 17.14
C LEU A 104 -8.31 -21.56 16.75
N THR A 105 -7.24 -22.06 17.36
CA THR A 105 -5.86 -21.60 17.08
C THR A 105 -5.07 -22.57 16.18
N LYS A 106 -5.52 -23.83 16.09
CA LYS A 106 -4.84 -24.87 15.31
C LYS A 106 -4.76 -24.48 13.83
N SER A 107 -3.55 -24.42 13.30
CA SER A 107 -3.35 -24.11 11.88
C SER A 107 -3.97 -25.17 10.96
N GLY A 108 -4.50 -24.74 9.82
CA GLY A 108 -5.17 -25.59 8.85
C GLY A 108 -6.13 -24.81 7.96
N THR A 109 -6.80 -25.52 7.05
CA THR A 109 -7.86 -24.98 6.20
C THR A 109 -9.21 -25.42 6.76
N TYR A 110 -10.14 -24.47 6.84
CA TYR A 110 -11.45 -24.63 7.45
C TYR A 110 -12.52 -23.94 6.61
N TYR A 111 -13.77 -24.25 6.90
CA TYR A 111 -14.93 -23.49 6.43
C TYR A 111 -15.95 -23.39 7.55
N LEU A 112 -16.85 -22.42 7.45
CA LEU A 112 -17.98 -22.27 8.35
C LEU A 112 -19.22 -22.87 7.69
N GLU A 113 -19.92 -23.74 8.41
CA GLU A 113 -21.23 -24.27 8.03
C GLU A 113 -22.29 -23.68 8.95
N VAL A 114 -23.36 -23.14 8.39
CA VAL A 114 -24.52 -22.67 9.15
C VAL A 114 -25.72 -23.51 8.73
N PRO A 115 -26.28 -24.34 9.64
CA PRO A 115 -27.42 -25.18 9.31
C PRO A 115 -28.58 -24.39 8.69
N GLY A 116 -29.10 -24.88 7.56
CA GLY A 116 -30.18 -24.23 6.81
C GLY A 116 -29.74 -23.08 5.89
N LEU A 117 -28.50 -22.59 6.00
CA LEU A 117 -27.96 -21.54 5.12
C LEU A 117 -26.91 -22.06 4.14
N GLY A 118 -26.11 -23.05 4.53
CA GLY A 118 -25.02 -23.60 3.71
C GLY A 118 -23.65 -23.31 4.30
N THR A 119 -22.63 -23.14 3.44
CA THR A 119 -21.22 -23.00 3.83
C THR A 119 -20.57 -21.71 3.35
N SER A 120 -19.49 -21.29 4.00
CA SER A 120 -18.60 -20.23 3.54
C SER A 120 -17.62 -20.74 2.48
N TYR A 121 -16.87 -19.80 1.87
CA TYR A 121 -15.57 -20.11 1.28
C TYR A 121 -14.64 -20.80 2.29
N ASP A 122 -13.75 -21.65 1.79
CA ASP A 122 -12.63 -22.15 2.58
C ASP A 122 -11.71 -20.98 2.98
N PHE A 123 -11.20 -21.01 4.22
CA PHE A 123 -10.26 -20.05 4.76
C PHE A 123 -9.14 -20.75 5.55
N ARG A 124 -7.98 -20.10 5.64
CA ARG A 124 -6.82 -20.65 6.36
C ARG A 124 -6.66 -20.04 7.74
N ILE A 125 -6.22 -20.83 8.71
CA ILE A 125 -5.62 -20.34 9.96
C ILE A 125 -4.13 -20.69 9.92
N GLY A 126 -3.25 -19.69 10.04
CA GLY A 126 -1.80 -19.93 9.95
C GLY A 126 -0.96 -18.67 10.17
N LYS A 127 0.28 -18.84 10.64
CA LYS A 127 1.19 -17.72 11.01
C LYS A 127 1.65 -16.87 9.82
N ASP A 128 1.54 -17.42 8.62
CA ASP A 128 2.00 -16.88 7.35
C ASP A 128 0.83 -16.54 6.40
N VAL A 129 -0.41 -16.51 6.90
CA VAL A 129 -1.63 -16.35 6.07
C VAL A 129 -1.65 -15.11 5.18
N PHE A 130 -1.00 -14.02 5.61
CA PHE A 130 -0.89 -12.78 4.83
C PHE A 130 0.38 -12.70 3.97
N ALA A 131 1.29 -13.68 4.02
CA ALA A 131 2.57 -13.60 3.33
C ALA A 131 2.39 -13.54 1.81
N HIS A 132 1.53 -14.40 1.27
CA HIS A 132 1.25 -14.46 -0.16
C HIS A 132 0.55 -13.18 -0.64
N SER A 133 -0.53 -12.74 0.03
CA SER A 133 -1.24 -11.50 -0.34
C SER A 133 -0.34 -10.26 -0.24
N PHE A 134 0.54 -10.20 0.76
CA PHE A 134 1.53 -9.12 0.84
C PHE A 134 2.51 -9.17 -0.33
N ARG A 135 3.01 -10.36 -0.69
CA ARG A 135 3.91 -10.53 -1.84
C ARG A 135 3.23 -10.09 -3.13
N LEU A 136 1.98 -10.49 -3.37
CA LEU A 136 1.20 -10.04 -4.53
C LEU A 136 0.99 -8.53 -4.55
N ALA A 137 0.62 -7.92 -3.42
CA ALA A 137 0.48 -6.47 -3.30
C ALA A 137 1.79 -5.73 -3.61
N MET A 138 2.93 -6.29 -3.21
CA MET A 138 4.24 -5.73 -3.55
C MET A 138 4.58 -5.94 -5.04
N ARG A 139 4.32 -7.12 -5.61
CA ARG A 139 4.54 -7.39 -7.04
C ARG A 139 3.66 -6.54 -7.96
N ALA A 140 2.52 -6.05 -7.47
CA ALA A 140 1.70 -5.09 -8.22
C ALA A 140 2.47 -3.79 -8.52
N PHE A 141 3.38 -3.33 -7.66
CA PHE A 141 4.25 -2.19 -7.97
C PHE A 141 5.22 -2.50 -9.11
N THR A 142 5.77 -3.73 -9.14
CA THR A 142 6.58 -4.21 -10.27
C THR A 142 5.77 -4.21 -11.56
N GLY A 143 4.50 -4.64 -11.48
CA GLY A 143 3.53 -4.59 -12.57
C GLY A 143 3.24 -3.18 -13.09
N GLN A 144 3.45 -2.15 -12.26
CA GLN A 144 3.23 -0.75 -12.57
C GLN A 144 4.52 0.00 -12.97
N ARG A 145 5.68 -0.65 -13.10
CA ARG A 145 6.93 0.05 -13.47
C ARG A 145 6.85 0.68 -14.86
N CYS A 146 7.12 1.98 -14.94
CA CYS A 146 7.22 2.76 -16.17
C CYS A 146 8.68 2.86 -16.64
N GLY A 147 8.94 2.89 -17.96
CA GLY A 147 10.31 3.06 -18.49
C GLY A 147 11.14 1.78 -18.60
N THR A 148 10.54 0.61 -18.37
CA THR A 148 11.20 -0.70 -18.49
C THR A 148 10.22 -1.73 -19.02
N ALA A 149 10.74 -2.80 -19.63
CA ALA A 149 9.93 -3.99 -19.84
C ALA A 149 9.57 -4.60 -18.49
N VAL A 150 8.36 -5.13 -18.39
CA VAL A 150 7.81 -5.77 -17.19
C VAL A 150 7.39 -7.19 -17.54
N SER A 151 7.70 -8.12 -16.63
CA SER A 151 7.21 -9.50 -16.67
C SER A 151 6.98 -9.96 -15.23
N LEU A 152 5.81 -10.52 -14.95
CA LEU A 152 5.50 -11.13 -13.65
C LEU A 152 5.59 -12.66 -13.67
N ALA A 153 6.24 -13.23 -14.69
CA ALA A 153 6.60 -14.64 -14.73
C ALA A 153 7.47 -15.03 -13.50
N PRO A 154 7.47 -16.32 -13.11
CA PRO A 154 6.61 -17.39 -13.63
C PRO A 154 5.19 -17.40 -13.05
N ASP A 155 4.88 -16.57 -12.04
CA ASP A 155 3.58 -16.60 -11.36
C ASP A 155 2.44 -16.13 -12.25
N PHE A 156 2.69 -15.12 -13.10
CA PHE A 156 1.74 -14.55 -14.05
C PHE A 156 2.42 -14.33 -15.40
N PRO A 157 2.74 -15.40 -16.16
CA PRO A 157 3.47 -15.31 -17.42
C PRO A 157 2.76 -14.47 -18.49
N GLU A 158 1.43 -14.39 -18.43
CA GLU A 158 0.59 -13.54 -19.28
C GLU A 158 0.71 -12.05 -18.96
N TYR A 159 1.14 -11.70 -17.74
CA TYR A 159 1.33 -10.31 -17.34
C TYR A 159 2.74 -9.84 -17.72
N HIS A 160 2.86 -9.34 -18.94
CA HIS A 160 4.08 -8.73 -19.43
C HIS A 160 3.80 -7.61 -20.44
N TYR A 161 4.70 -6.65 -20.53
CA TYR A 161 4.70 -5.64 -21.57
C TYR A 161 6.13 -5.13 -21.87
N PRO A 162 6.43 -4.72 -23.12
CA PRO A 162 7.70 -4.07 -23.47
C PRO A 162 7.90 -2.72 -22.76
N ALA A 163 9.11 -2.16 -22.84
CA ALA A 163 9.36 -0.85 -22.25
C ALA A 163 8.46 0.25 -22.83
N CYS A 164 7.88 1.06 -21.95
CA CYS A 164 7.00 2.18 -22.27
C CYS A 164 7.61 3.53 -21.84
N HIS A 165 7.15 4.63 -22.45
CA HIS A 165 7.52 6.01 -22.07
C HIS A 165 9.04 6.23 -21.87
N THR A 166 9.86 5.68 -22.78
CA THR A 166 11.33 5.68 -22.68
C THR A 166 12.00 6.96 -23.17
N GLY A 167 11.26 7.82 -23.87
CA GLY A 167 11.75 9.12 -24.33
C GLY A 167 11.89 10.15 -23.20
N ASP A 168 12.69 11.19 -23.46
CA ASP A 168 12.78 12.33 -22.55
C ASP A 168 11.42 13.06 -22.44
N ALA A 169 11.12 13.58 -21.25
CA ALA A 169 9.92 14.36 -21.03
C ALA A 169 10.16 15.84 -21.37
N GLN A 170 9.21 16.46 -22.07
CA GLN A 170 9.22 17.88 -22.34
C GLN A 170 8.74 18.67 -21.12
N PHE A 171 9.32 19.84 -20.89
CA PHE A 171 8.80 20.77 -19.90
C PHE A 171 7.52 21.42 -20.41
N HIS A 172 6.41 21.22 -19.70
CA HIS A 172 5.17 21.95 -19.97
C HIS A 172 5.34 23.44 -19.60
N VAL A 173 4.59 24.34 -20.23
CA VAL A 173 4.63 25.79 -19.92
C VAL A 173 4.39 26.09 -18.43
N SER A 174 3.63 25.23 -17.75
CA SER A 174 3.36 25.36 -16.32
C SER A 174 4.55 25.02 -15.40
N SER A 175 5.62 24.44 -15.95
CA SER A 175 6.82 24.02 -15.23
C SER A 175 7.81 25.15 -14.97
N GLY A 176 7.66 26.28 -15.67
CA GLY A 176 8.60 27.40 -15.64
C GLY A 176 9.94 27.12 -16.34
N LYS A 177 10.03 26.03 -17.11
CA LYS A 177 11.20 25.65 -17.92
C LYS A 177 10.81 25.30 -19.35
N THR A 178 11.81 25.21 -20.21
CA THR A 178 11.70 24.78 -21.61
C THR A 178 12.70 23.65 -21.89
N GLY A 179 12.53 22.96 -23.01
CA GLY A 179 13.37 21.83 -23.41
C GLY A 179 12.89 20.50 -22.84
N VAL A 180 13.80 19.53 -22.79
CA VAL A 180 13.53 18.15 -22.37
C VAL A 180 14.39 17.74 -21.17
N LYS A 181 13.94 16.70 -20.46
CA LYS A 181 14.65 16.09 -19.35
C LYS A 181 14.33 14.61 -19.26
N GLU A 182 15.36 13.80 -19.02
CA GLU A 182 15.21 12.38 -18.71
C GLU A 182 14.31 12.20 -17.48
N CYS A 183 13.19 11.47 -17.68
CA CYS A 183 12.12 11.31 -16.70
C CYS A 183 11.54 9.87 -16.71
N THR A 184 12.31 8.89 -17.17
CA THR A 184 11.92 7.46 -17.17
C THR A 184 11.92 6.88 -15.75
N GLY A 185 11.33 5.69 -15.56
CA GLY A 185 11.23 5.04 -14.25
C GLY A 185 9.96 5.40 -13.47
N GLY A 186 9.90 4.96 -12.21
CA GLY A 186 8.74 5.18 -11.35
C GLY A 186 7.59 4.22 -11.63
N TRP A 187 6.47 4.41 -10.92
CA TRP A 187 5.27 3.60 -11.07
C TRP A 187 4.14 4.39 -11.73
N HIS A 188 3.46 3.79 -12.71
CA HIS A 188 2.14 4.26 -13.16
C HIS A 188 1.22 4.39 -11.95
N ASP A 189 0.57 5.54 -11.82
CA ASP A 189 -0.11 5.94 -10.58
C ASP A 189 -1.40 5.18 -10.31
N ALA A 190 -2.13 4.87 -11.39
CA ALA A 190 -3.38 4.15 -11.32
C ALA A 190 -3.60 3.38 -12.64
N GLY A 191 -4.83 3.41 -13.15
CA GLY A 191 -5.16 2.88 -14.47
C GLY A 191 -4.66 3.76 -15.64
N ASP A 192 -4.19 4.99 -15.37
CA ASP A 192 -3.45 5.81 -16.33
C ASP A 192 -1.94 5.64 -16.18
N PHE A 193 -1.18 6.11 -17.18
CA PHE A 193 0.27 6.01 -17.19
C PHE A 193 1.00 7.25 -16.62
N GLY A 194 0.27 8.19 -16.02
CA GLY A 194 0.86 9.32 -15.32
C GLY A 194 1.62 8.91 -14.06
N ARG A 195 2.57 9.75 -13.64
CA ARG A 195 3.36 9.60 -12.41
C ARG A 195 3.31 10.88 -11.59
N TYR A 196 2.90 10.82 -10.33
CA TYR A 196 2.54 11.98 -9.53
C TYR A 196 3.31 12.01 -8.20
N ILE A 197 4.03 13.11 -7.93
CA ILE A 197 4.93 13.18 -6.77
C ILE A 197 4.18 13.13 -5.44
N VAL A 198 3.00 13.74 -5.36
CA VAL A 198 2.22 13.77 -4.11
C VAL A 198 1.74 12.37 -3.74
N ASN A 199 1.18 11.62 -4.70
CA ASN A 199 0.75 10.25 -4.47
C ASN A 199 1.95 9.32 -4.22
N SER A 200 3.01 9.44 -5.03
CA SER A 200 4.29 8.77 -4.78
C SER A 200 4.87 9.07 -3.40
N GLY A 201 4.66 10.28 -2.88
CA GLY A 201 5.07 10.71 -1.55
C GLY A 201 4.50 9.82 -0.45
N ILE A 202 3.17 9.75 -0.37
CA ILE A 202 2.50 8.93 0.66
C ILE A 202 2.73 7.43 0.43
N THR A 203 2.71 6.96 -0.82
CA THR A 203 2.96 5.56 -1.17
C THR A 203 4.37 5.11 -0.75
N THR A 204 5.39 5.82 -1.22
CA THR A 204 6.79 5.48 -0.96
C THR A 204 7.13 5.64 0.52
N GLY A 205 6.63 6.70 1.17
CA GLY A 205 6.82 6.91 2.61
C GLY A 205 6.22 5.80 3.46
N THR A 206 5.02 5.33 3.11
CA THR A 206 4.34 4.23 3.81
C THR A 206 5.09 2.92 3.66
N LEU A 207 5.56 2.59 2.45
CA LEU A 207 6.36 1.39 2.20
C LEU A 207 7.69 1.41 2.97
N LEU A 208 8.37 2.57 2.98
CA LEU A 208 9.60 2.74 3.74
C LEU A 208 9.38 2.59 5.25
N TRP A 209 8.30 3.15 5.81
CA TRP A 209 7.97 2.96 7.22
C TRP A 209 7.58 1.52 7.55
N ALA A 210 6.82 0.86 6.67
CA ALA A 210 6.50 -0.56 6.85
C ALA A 210 7.79 -1.39 6.95
N TYR A 211 8.74 -1.14 6.06
CA TYR A 211 10.07 -1.76 6.11
C TYR A 211 10.84 -1.39 7.39
N GLU A 212 10.94 -0.10 7.74
CA GLU A 212 11.67 0.36 8.92
C GLU A 212 11.14 -0.29 10.21
N LEU A 213 9.82 -0.42 10.35
CA LEU A 213 9.18 -1.01 11.52
C LEU A 213 9.28 -2.55 11.57
N ASN A 214 9.45 -3.21 10.41
CA ASN A 214 9.34 -4.67 10.29
C ASN A 214 10.49 -5.30 9.48
N SER A 215 11.67 -4.67 9.48
CA SER A 215 12.78 -4.99 8.57
C SER A 215 13.23 -6.44 8.63
N LYS A 216 13.22 -7.07 9.82
CA LYS A 216 13.56 -8.49 9.98
C LYS A 216 12.63 -9.44 9.23
N LYS A 217 11.33 -9.11 9.16
CA LYS A 217 10.32 -9.92 8.46
C LYS A 217 10.28 -9.56 6.98
N LEU A 218 10.17 -8.27 6.67
CA LEU A 218 10.02 -7.79 5.30
C LEU A 218 11.32 -7.90 4.49
N GLY A 219 12.48 -7.88 5.14
CA GLY A 219 13.78 -8.07 4.50
C GLY A 219 14.01 -9.48 3.94
N LYS A 220 13.18 -10.46 4.34
CA LYS A 220 13.24 -11.85 3.85
C LYS A 220 12.29 -12.12 2.68
N ILE A 221 11.40 -11.18 2.38
CA ILE A 221 10.41 -11.37 1.32
C ILE A 221 11.10 -11.26 -0.03
N ARG A 222 10.84 -12.25 -0.89
CA ARG A 222 11.29 -12.28 -2.27
C ARG A 222 10.16 -11.86 -3.19
N LEU A 223 10.47 -10.95 -4.10
CA LEU A 223 9.53 -10.43 -5.11
C LEU A 223 9.90 -10.91 -6.52
N ASP A 224 11.00 -11.66 -6.64
CA ASP A 224 11.54 -12.19 -7.90
C ASP A 224 11.77 -11.08 -8.94
N LEU A 225 12.41 -10.00 -8.48
CA LEU A 225 12.77 -8.86 -9.29
C LEU A 225 14.05 -9.15 -10.07
N PRO A 226 14.30 -8.42 -11.18
CA PRO A 226 15.62 -8.42 -11.83
C PRO A 226 16.77 -8.07 -10.86
N GLU A 227 16.50 -7.25 -9.83
CA GLU A 227 17.49 -6.86 -8.82
C GLU A 227 17.64 -7.85 -7.66
N SER A 228 16.80 -8.90 -7.58
CA SER A 228 16.84 -9.88 -6.49
C SER A 228 18.21 -10.57 -6.41
N GLY A 229 18.74 -10.70 -5.19
CA GLY A 229 20.06 -11.30 -4.94
C GLY A 229 21.24 -10.32 -4.97
N ASN A 230 21.01 -9.03 -5.25
CA ASN A 230 22.05 -7.99 -5.20
C ASN A 230 22.49 -7.57 -3.77
N GLY A 231 22.02 -8.29 -2.74
CA GLY A 231 22.24 -7.99 -1.32
C GLY A 231 21.26 -6.96 -0.73
N VAL A 232 20.48 -6.26 -1.56
CA VAL A 232 19.41 -5.37 -1.10
C VAL A 232 18.11 -6.17 -0.99
N PRO A 233 17.32 -6.02 0.08
CA PRO A 233 15.99 -6.60 0.16
C PRO A 233 15.12 -6.18 -1.02
N ASP A 234 14.40 -7.14 -1.60
CA ASP A 234 13.61 -6.92 -2.82
C ASP A 234 12.58 -5.79 -2.66
N MET A 235 11.93 -5.68 -1.50
CA MET A 235 11.03 -4.57 -1.20
C MET A 235 11.72 -3.20 -1.32
N LEU A 236 12.98 -3.10 -0.91
CA LEU A 236 13.76 -1.88 -1.08
C LEU A 236 14.21 -1.69 -2.52
N ASN A 237 14.57 -2.76 -3.26
CA ASN A 237 14.83 -2.62 -4.70
C ASN A 237 13.61 -2.05 -5.45
N GLU A 238 12.40 -2.52 -5.14
CA GLU A 238 11.17 -1.99 -5.73
C GLU A 238 10.94 -0.53 -5.33
N ILE A 239 11.06 -0.19 -4.04
CA ILE A 239 10.94 1.21 -3.57
C ILE A 239 11.97 2.13 -4.26
N ARG A 240 13.19 1.63 -4.46
CA ARG A 240 14.27 2.38 -5.10
C ARG A 240 13.91 2.79 -6.52
N TRP A 241 13.23 1.92 -7.27
CA TRP A 241 12.73 2.23 -8.61
C TRP A 241 11.94 3.55 -8.64
N ASN A 242 11.04 3.72 -7.68
CA ASN A 242 10.27 4.96 -7.57
C ASN A 242 11.08 6.14 -7.04
N LEU A 243 11.94 5.93 -6.04
CA LEU A 243 12.83 6.97 -5.52
C LEU A 243 13.73 7.58 -6.62
N GLU A 244 14.23 6.73 -7.53
CA GLU A 244 15.06 7.18 -8.65
C GLU A 244 14.31 8.06 -9.63
N TRP A 245 13.03 7.77 -9.91
CA TRP A 245 12.17 8.68 -10.66
C TRP A 245 11.85 9.96 -9.90
N MET A 246 11.49 9.87 -8.62
CA MET A 246 11.23 11.04 -7.78
C MET A 246 12.43 12.01 -7.77
N LEU A 247 13.67 11.49 -7.74
CA LEU A 247 14.90 12.30 -7.84
C LEU A 247 15.01 13.07 -9.15
N LYS A 248 14.50 12.52 -10.26
CA LYS A 248 14.47 13.20 -11.56
C LYS A 248 13.46 14.35 -11.57
N MET A 249 12.46 14.35 -10.69
CA MET A 249 11.47 15.41 -10.59
C MET A 249 11.92 16.62 -9.75
N GLN A 250 13.09 16.54 -9.11
CA GLN A 250 13.69 17.67 -8.39
C GLN A 250 14.40 18.62 -9.36
N ASP A 251 14.16 19.92 -9.16
CA ASP A 251 14.83 21.01 -9.85
C ASP A 251 16.10 21.46 -9.10
N SER A 252 16.96 22.24 -9.75
CA SER A 252 18.23 22.72 -9.19
C SER A 252 18.08 23.64 -7.98
N ASP A 253 16.92 24.29 -7.81
CA ASP A 253 16.59 25.10 -6.63
C ASP A 253 16.05 24.27 -5.45
N GLY A 254 15.96 22.95 -5.63
CA GLY A 254 15.45 21.99 -4.65
C GLY A 254 13.92 21.83 -4.67
N GLY A 255 13.19 22.67 -5.41
CA GLY A 255 11.76 22.51 -5.64
C GLY A 255 11.47 21.27 -6.49
N VAL A 256 10.26 20.72 -6.37
CA VAL A 256 9.87 19.50 -7.09
C VAL A 256 8.62 19.75 -7.93
N TRP A 257 8.68 19.37 -9.21
CA TRP A 257 7.52 19.44 -10.12
C TRP A 257 6.43 18.48 -9.68
N HIS A 258 5.19 18.73 -10.09
CA HIS A 258 4.04 18.04 -9.51
C HIS A 258 3.87 16.62 -10.07
N LYS A 259 4.02 16.45 -11.38
CA LYS A 259 3.78 15.19 -12.08
C LYS A 259 4.50 15.11 -13.42
N ALA A 260 4.65 13.90 -13.93
CA ALA A 260 5.02 13.58 -15.30
C ALA A 260 3.87 12.81 -15.96
N THR A 261 3.29 13.34 -17.03
CA THR A 261 2.08 12.76 -17.67
C THR A 261 1.93 13.26 -19.11
N THR A 262 1.09 12.61 -19.91
CA THR A 262 0.66 13.09 -21.23
C THR A 262 -0.29 14.29 -21.09
N ALA A 263 -0.53 15.01 -22.19
CA ALA A 263 -1.50 16.10 -22.20
C ALA A 263 -2.96 15.60 -22.08
N GLN A 264 -3.26 14.39 -22.56
CA GLN A 264 -4.56 13.74 -22.50
C GLN A 264 -4.42 12.36 -21.86
N PHE A 265 -5.44 11.91 -21.14
CA PHE A 265 -5.47 10.54 -20.63
C PHE A 265 -5.45 9.54 -21.79
N PRO A 266 -4.69 8.43 -21.67
CA PRO A 266 -4.69 7.39 -22.67
C PRO A 266 -6.05 6.70 -22.74
N ALA A 267 -6.34 6.07 -23.88
CA ALA A 267 -7.45 5.13 -23.98
C ALA A 267 -7.14 3.83 -23.21
N PHE A 268 -8.03 2.83 -23.28
CA PHE A 268 -7.76 1.47 -22.80
C PHE A 268 -6.80 0.74 -23.77
N ILE A 269 -5.53 1.11 -23.72
CA ILE A 269 -4.44 0.56 -24.54
C ILE A 269 -3.30 0.09 -23.63
N MET A 270 -2.36 -0.66 -24.19
CA MET A 270 -1.16 -1.07 -23.46
C MET A 270 -0.18 0.11 -23.33
N PRO A 271 0.66 0.15 -22.28
CA PRO A 271 1.53 1.29 -22.01
C PRO A 271 2.55 1.57 -23.12
N GLN A 272 3.02 0.55 -23.84
CA GLN A 272 3.92 0.74 -24.98
C GLN A 272 3.26 1.44 -26.18
N ASP A 273 1.92 1.41 -26.25
CA ASP A 273 1.15 2.00 -27.34
C ASP A 273 0.71 3.45 -27.00
N ASP A 274 0.95 3.91 -25.78
CA ASP A 274 0.79 5.32 -25.41
C ASP A 274 1.98 6.15 -25.91
N HIS A 275 1.89 6.58 -27.16
CA HIS A 275 2.91 7.39 -27.82
C HIS A 275 2.83 8.88 -27.47
N GLY A 276 1.98 9.28 -26.52
CA GLY A 276 1.87 10.67 -26.10
C GLY A 276 3.18 11.20 -25.51
N GLN A 277 3.53 12.44 -25.86
CA GLN A 277 4.72 13.09 -25.30
C GLN A 277 4.56 13.24 -23.78
N MET A 278 5.52 12.71 -23.02
CA MET A 278 5.60 12.97 -21.59
C MET A 278 5.90 14.43 -21.30
N LEU A 279 5.13 15.00 -20.36
CA LEU A 279 5.24 16.37 -19.91
C LEU A 279 5.57 16.43 -18.43
N ILE A 280 6.63 17.17 -18.08
CA ILE A 280 6.88 17.60 -16.69
C ILE A 280 6.00 18.81 -16.40
N VAL A 281 5.08 18.67 -15.45
CA VAL A 281 4.04 19.66 -15.14
C VAL A 281 4.30 20.33 -13.79
N GLY A 282 4.32 21.67 -13.81
CA GLY A 282 4.39 22.51 -12.61
C GLY A 282 3.07 23.21 -12.27
N SER A 283 3.13 24.19 -11.35
CA SER A 283 1.96 24.91 -10.82
C SER A 283 1.38 25.97 -11.75
N GLY A 284 2.04 26.32 -12.85
CA GLY A 284 1.56 27.36 -13.79
C GLY A 284 1.94 28.79 -13.41
N HIS A 285 2.51 29.00 -12.23
CA HIS A 285 2.96 30.30 -11.75
C HIS A 285 4.18 30.15 -10.86
N ALA A 286 5.05 31.16 -10.80
CA ALA A 286 6.23 31.15 -9.93
C ALA A 286 5.86 30.76 -8.47
N PRO A 287 6.65 29.89 -7.81
CA PRO A 287 7.95 29.33 -8.23
C PRO A 287 7.86 28.10 -9.17
N PHE A 288 6.71 27.84 -9.79
CA PHE A 288 6.40 26.77 -10.75
C PHE A 288 6.49 25.33 -10.21
N LYS A 289 7.14 25.12 -9.07
CA LYS A 289 7.11 23.87 -8.30
C LYS A 289 6.09 23.97 -7.18
N THR A 290 5.51 22.85 -6.79
CA THR A 290 4.49 22.84 -5.73
C THR A 290 5.14 22.57 -4.37
N THR A 291 4.69 23.30 -3.34
CA THR A 291 5.19 23.09 -1.98
C THR A 291 4.84 21.70 -1.44
N ALA A 292 3.71 21.13 -1.85
CA ALA A 292 3.30 19.77 -1.47
C ALA A 292 4.28 18.74 -2.04
N ALA A 293 4.48 18.71 -3.37
CA ALA A 293 5.41 17.79 -4.00
C ALA A 293 6.83 17.91 -3.42
N THR A 294 7.27 19.15 -3.15
CA THR A 294 8.59 19.42 -2.57
C THR A 294 8.69 18.89 -1.12
N ALA A 295 7.65 19.08 -0.31
CA ALA A 295 7.62 18.60 1.07
C ALA A 295 7.54 17.07 1.16
N ASP A 296 6.70 16.45 0.32
CA ASP A 296 6.53 15.00 0.24
C ASP A 296 7.85 14.34 -0.19
N PHE A 297 8.46 14.85 -1.26
CA PHE A 297 9.79 14.42 -1.70
C PHE A 297 10.82 14.53 -0.58
N ALA A 298 10.91 15.69 0.09
CA ALA A 298 11.88 15.90 1.16
C ALA A 298 11.67 14.93 2.34
N ALA A 299 10.41 14.64 2.69
CA ALA A 299 10.07 13.71 3.75
C ALA A 299 10.46 12.28 3.38
N VAL A 300 10.10 11.82 2.18
CA VAL A 300 10.41 10.49 1.68
C VAL A 300 11.92 10.27 1.56
N MET A 301 12.64 11.22 0.96
CA MET A 301 14.10 11.13 0.81
C MET A 301 14.81 11.09 2.16
N ALA A 302 14.29 11.78 3.18
CA ALA A 302 14.85 11.71 4.54
C ALA A 302 14.63 10.35 5.22
N ILE A 303 13.49 9.69 4.98
CA ILE A 303 13.23 8.32 5.47
C ILE A 303 14.12 7.34 4.70
N ALA A 304 14.17 7.45 3.37
CA ALA A 304 15.00 6.61 2.51
C ALA A 304 16.49 6.69 2.91
N ALA A 305 17.02 7.89 3.14
CA ALA A 305 18.40 8.07 3.58
C ALA A 305 18.74 7.25 4.83
N ARG A 306 17.82 7.17 5.81
CA ARG A 306 18.01 6.38 7.04
C ARG A 306 17.93 4.88 6.75
N VAL A 307 16.85 4.44 6.10
CA VAL A 307 16.60 3.02 5.80
C VAL A 307 17.71 2.40 4.95
N TYR A 308 18.13 3.09 3.89
CA TYR A 308 19.18 2.56 3.00
C TYR A 308 20.58 2.67 3.62
N ASN A 309 20.82 3.59 4.55
CA ASN A 309 22.10 3.62 5.26
C ASN A 309 22.28 2.41 6.17
N GLU A 310 21.23 1.98 6.87
CA GLU A 310 21.26 0.75 7.69
C GLU A 310 21.57 -0.49 6.84
N VAL A 311 20.95 -0.60 5.67
CA VAL A 311 21.21 -1.70 4.72
C VAL A 311 22.63 -1.61 4.15
N ARG A 312 23.12 -0.41 3.82
CA ARG A 312 24.49 -0.21 3.34
C ARG A 312 25.53 -0.63 4.37
N LEU A 313 25.32 -0.35 5.66
CA LEU A 313 26.23 -0.80 6.72
C LEU A 313 26.30 -2.33 6.81
N GLY A 314 25.28 -3.04 6.32
CA GLY A 314 25.28 -4.50 6.16
C GLY A 314 25.85 -5.00 4.83
N LEU A 315 26.16 -4.13 3.86
CA LEU A 315 26.62 -4.50 2.51
C LEU A 315 28.07 -4.13 2.24
N ARG A 316 28.78 -4.99 1.49
CA ARG A 316 30.16 -4.74 1.04
C ARG A 316 30.26 -3.83 -0.20
N GLN A 317 29.16 -3.43 -0.82
CA GLN A 317 29.13 -2.57 -2.01
C GLN A 317 28.26 -1.30 -1.84
N PRO A 318 28.56 -0.19 -2.55
CA PRO A 318 27.77 1.04 -2.46
C PRO A 318 26.41 0.90 -3.15
N LEU A 319 25.34 1.26 -2.43
CA LEU A 319 23.96 1.26 -2.95
C LEU A 319 23.72 2.30 -4.06
N TRP A 320 24.48 3.40 -4.06
CA TRP A 320 24.36 4.49 -5.02
C TRP A 320 25.71 4.70 -5.70
N GLY A 321 25.73 4.91 -7.03
CA GLY A 321 26.94 5.31 -7.74
C GLY A 321 27.56 6.55 -7.07
N ARG A 322 28.91 6.60 -6.99
CA ARG A 322 29.73 7.55 -6.19
C ARG A 322 29.48 9.07 -6.39
N ARG A 323 28.43 9.51 -7.10
CA ARG A 323 28.17 10.92 -7.45
C ARG A 323 26.81 11.50 -7.07
N ARG A 324 25.95 10.81 -6.33
CA ARG A 324 24.68 11.42 -5.85
C ARG A 324 24.80 11.70 -4.34
N LYS A 325 25.23 12.93 -4.00
CA LYS A 325 25.11 13.45 -2.63
C LYS A 325 23.65 13.29 -2.19
N CYS A 326 23.40 12.60 -1.09
CA CYS A 326 22.08 12.55 -0.46
C CYS A 326 21.60 14.00 -0.22
N VAL A 327 20.58 14.38 -0.99
CA VAL A 327 19.64 15.50 -0.86
C VAL A 327 20.00 16.57 0.19
N GLY A 328 20.68 17.63 -0.26
CA GLY A 328 20.64 18.92 0.42
C GLY A 328 19.37 19.66 0.03
N VAL A 329 18.34 19.68 0.88
CA VAL A 329 17.19 20.60 0.66
C VAL A 329 17.64 21.99 1.10
N ALA A 330 17.68 22.93 0.15
CA ALA A 330 17.91 24.35 0.42
C ALA A 330 16.89 24.87 1.46
N PRO A 331 17.26 25.78 2.37
CA PRO A 331 16.31 26.37 3.31
C PRO A 331 15.16 27.02 2.54
N LEU A 332 13.90 26.66 2.85
CA LEU A 332 12.76 27.46 2.39
C LEU A 332 12.95 28.90 2.87
N GLU A 333 13.16 29.85 1.95
CA GLU A 333 13.14 31.27 2.27
C GLU A 333 11.79 31.61 2.92
N ARG A 334 11.81 32.04 4.19
CA ARG A 334 10.67 32.68 4.83
C ARG A 334 10.56 34.11 4.30
N ARG A 335 10.04 34.31 3.09
CA ARG A 335 9.63 35.66 2.69
C ARG A 335 8.38 36.08 3.46
N ARG A 336 8.58 36.90 4.48
CA ARG A 336 7.54 37.64 5.20
C ARG A 336 7.00 38.75 4.30
N HIS A 337 6.08 38.45 3.39
CA HIS A 337 5.16 39.46 2.85
C HIS A 337 3.74 38.89 2.98
N LEU A 338 3.11 39.20 4.11
CA LEU A 338 1.68 39.02 4.31
C LEU A 338 0.99 40.34 3.96
N PRO A 339 0.13 40.39 2.93
CA PRO A 339 -0.88 41.44 2.86
C PRO A 339 -1.85 41.29 4.05
N LYS A 340 -2.31 42.42 4.61
CA LYS A 340 -3.30 42.44 5.70
C LYS A 340 -4.57 41.66 5.28
N PRO A 341 -5.16 40.82 6.16
CA PRO A 341 -6.33 40.04 5.80
C PRO A 341 -7.60 40.91 5.85
N SER A 342 -8.28 41.06 4.72
CA SER A 342 -9.72 41.36 4.69
C SER A 342 -10.50 40.07 4.96
N ARG A 343 -11.57 40.21 5.76
CA ARG A 343 -12.41 39.10 6.22
C ARG A 343 -13.12 38.44 5.04
N HIS A 344 -12.66 37.26 4.61
CA HIS A 344 -13.53 36.14 4.24
C HIS A 344 -12.74 34.87 3.85
N ARG A 345 -13.27 33.72 4.31
CA ARG A 345 -12.99 32.32 3.89
C ARG A 345 -11.73 31.65 4.43
N ASP A 346 -11.87 31.21 5.68
CA ASP A 346 -11.06 30.18 6.32
C ASP A 346 -11.55 28.77 5.96
N ARG A 347 -10.94 28.16 4.93
CA ARG A 347 -10.95 26.70 4.66
C ARG A 347 -9.65 26.19 4.02
N ARG A 348 -8.81 27.06 3.47
CA ARG A 348 -7.53 26.69 2.81
C ARG A 348 -6.32 26.55 3.75
N LEU A 349 -6.41 27.01 5.01
CA LEU A 349 -5.28 26.95 5.96
C LEU A 349 -5.05 25.58 6.60
N ARG A 350 -6.07 24.71 6.66
CA ARG A 350 -5.95 23.40 7.33
C ARG A 350 -5.18 22.34 6.53
N ARG A 351 -5.25 22.35 5.18
CA ARG A 351 -4.48 21.39 4.34
C ARG A 351 -2.97 21.61 4.45
N ARG A 352 -2.51 22.86 4.50
CA ARG A 352 -1.07 23.20 4.53
C ARG A 352 -0.37 22.88 5.85
N GLN A 353 -1.09 22.63 6.94
CA GLN A 353 -0.47 22.38 8.26
C GLN A 353 -0.04 20.92 8.47
N HIS A 354 -0.74 19.93 7.89
CA HIS A 354 -0.33 18.53 7.98
C HIS A 354 0.98 18.29 7.21
N GLU A 355 1.13 18.89 6.04
CA GLU A 355 2.28 18.75 5.14
C GLU A 355 3.55 19.45 5.68
N ARG A 356 3.40 20.56 6.42
CA ARG A 356 4.53 21.28 7.03
C ARG A 356 5.19 20.54 8.20
N ARG A 357 4.59 19.45 8.71
CA ARG A 357 5.19 18.60 9.77
C ARG A 357 6.34 17.71 9.27
N ALA A 358 6.66 17.72 7.97
CA ALA A 358 7.85 17.09 7.37
C ALA A 358 9.19 17.43 8.09
N PHE A 359 9.23 18.53 8.86
CA PHE A 359 10.39 18.90 9.69
C PHE A 359 10.73 17.88 10.80
N MET A 360 9.81 16.98 11.19
CA MET A 360 10.11 15.93 12.19
C MET A 360 11.07 14.85 11.68
N GLY A 361 11.07 14.55 10.37
CA GLY A 361 11.99 13.57 9.77
C GLY A 361 13.46 13.99 9.89
N ARG A 362 13.75 15.29 9.75
CA ARG A 362 15.10 15.84 9.95
C ARG A 362 15.61 15.71 11.39
N ARG A 363 14.74 15.89 12.40
CA ARG A 363 15.16 15.82 13.82
C ARG A 363 15.60 14.42 14.26
N ARG A 364 15.19 13.37 13.55
CA ARG A 364 15.64 11.98 13.81
C ARG A 364 16.86 11.55 12.97
N ALA A 365 17.32 12.39 12.05
CA ALA A 365 18.43 12.09 11.14
C ALA A 365 19.79 12.67 11.61
N VAL A 366 19.89 13.16 12.84
CA VAL A 366 21.12 13.71 13.45
C VAL A 366 21.69 12.68 14.44
N PRO A 367 23.02 12.49 14.54
CA PRO A 367 23.62 11.41 15.34
C PRO A 367 23.21 11.39 16.82
N PHE A 368 23.14 10.17 17.33
CA PHE A 368 22.68 9.78 18.66
C PHE A 368 23.76 10.04 19.72
N GLU A 369 24.01 11.29 20.10
CA GLU A 369 24.71 11.59 21.35
C GLU A 369 24.04 12.78 22.06
N ARG A 370 23.89 12.64 23.38
CA ARG A 370 23.12 13.49 24.33
C ARG A 370 21.63 13.14 24.46
N ARG A 371 21.36 11.97 25.05
CA ARG A 371 20.15 11.72 25.85
C ARG A 371 20.53 11.49 27.31
N GLN A 372 20.62 12.56 28.09
CA GLN A 372 20.15 12.61 29.48
C GLN A 372 19.66 14.04 29.71
N GLY A 373 18.34 14.22 29.92
CA GLY A 373 17.77 15.56 30.20
C GLY A 373 16.48 15.95 29.47
N VAL A 374 15.82 15.05 28.71
CA VAL A 374 14.49 15.36 28.12
C VAL A 374 13.50 14.21 28.32
N GLN A 375 13.39 13.74 29.57
CA GLN A 375 12.37 12.77 29.97
C GLN A 375 11.48 13.26 31.14
N ARG A 376 11.50 14.58 31.44
CA ARG A 376 10.60 15.21 32.43
C ARG A 376 9.70 16.32 31.88
N LEU A 377 9.76 16.64 30.59
CA LEU A 377 8.91 17.70 29.97
C LEU A 377 7.81 17.17 29.04
N LEU A 378 7.72 15.86 28.81
CA LEU A 378 6.67 15.25 27.97
C LEU A 378 5.56 14.51 28.73
N LEU A 379 5.67 14.38 30.06
CA LEU A 379 4.62 13.79 30.92
C LEU A 379 3.71 14.84 31.60
N GLY A 380 4.03 16.13 31.49
CA GLY A 380 3.19 17.21 32.03
C GLY A 380 2.14 17.76 31.05
N ALA A 381 2.27 17.49 29.75
CA ALA A 381 1.41 18.07 28.70
C ALA A 381 0.29 17.14 28.22
N LEU A 382 0.13 15.95 28.81
CA LEU A 382 -0.90 14.97 28.44
C LEU A 382 -1.93 14.68 29.57
N ARG A 383 -1.98 15.51 30.62
CA ARG A 383 -3.02 15.44 31.68
C ARG A 383 -4.05 16.57 31.66
N ARG A 384 -4.27 17.22 30.51
CA ARG A 384 -5.35 18.21 30.36
C ARG A 384 -6.02 18.14 28.99
N VAL A 385 -6.56 16.98 28.61
CA VAL A 385 -7.69 16.92 27.67
C VAL A 385 -8.49 15.65 27.96
N GLU A 386 -9.58 15.79 28.71
CA GLU A 386 -10.71 14.84 28.67
C GLU A 386 -12.00 15.63 28.34
N PRO A 387 -13.03 14.95 27.78
CA PRO A 387 -13.89 15.52 26.76
C PRO A 387 -15.21 16.04 27.33
N ASN A 388 -15.51 17.32 27.11
CA ASN A 388 -16.78 17.92 27.53
C ASN A 388 -17.67 18.31 26.34
N HIS A 389 -17.87 17.36 25.41
CA HIS A 389 -18.71 17.56 24.23
C HIS A 389 -19.73 16.43 24.01
N GLN A 390 -20.38 15.95 25.07
CA GLN A 390 -21.64 15.19 24.94
C GLN A 390 -22.77 15.58 25.92
N ARG A 391 -22.60 16.60 26.78
CA ARG A 391 -23.66 17.07 27.71
C ARG A 391 -24.33 18.40 27.33
N ARG A 392 -24.27 18.84 26.07
CA ARG A 392 -24.93 20.09 25.60
C ARG A 392 -25.95 19.93 24.47
N ARG A 393 -26.30 18.70 24.07
CA ARG A 393 -27.42 18.45 23.15
C ARG A 393 -28.66 17.80 23.81
N ALA A 394 -28.54 17.26 25.02
CA ALA A 394 -29.67 16.68 25.76
C ALA A 394 -30.45 17.69 26.63
N SER A 395 -29.94 18.90 26.85
CA SER A 395 -30.56 19.91 27.74
C SER A 395 -31.29 21.05 27.01
N ARG A 396 -31.44 20.97 25.68
CA ARG A 396 -32.24 21.90 24.86
C ARG A 396 -33.54 21.32 24.31
N LEU A 397 -33.80 20.03 24.51
CA LEU A 397 -35.03 19.34 24.09
C LEU A 397 -35.98 19.01 25.26
N ALA A 398 -35.62 19.36 26.50
CA ALA A 398 -36.44 19.13 27.70
C ALA A 398 -37.04 20.44 28.29
N ARG A 399 -37.20 21.50 27.48
CA ARG A 399 -37.83 22.78 27.89
C ARG A 399 -38.86 23.33 26.90
N ARG A 400 -39.59 22.45 26.21
CA ARG A 400 -40.84 22.79 25.51
C ARG A 400 -41.76 21.58 25.52
N GLY A 401 -42.37 21.35 26.68
CA GLY A 401 -43.61 20.59 26.82
C GLY A 401 -44.58 21.47 27.60
N GLU A 402 -45.88 21.21 27.38
CA GLU A 402 -47.08 21.90 27.91
C GLU A 402 -47.53 23.10 27.05
N HIS A 403 -48.77 23.21 26.56
CA HIS A 403 -50.03 22.47 26.73
C HIS A 403 -50.96 22.82 25.55
N GLY A 404 -51.91 21.94 25.21
CA GLY A 404 -53.19 22.34 24.59
C GLY A 404 -53.70 21.47 23.44
N ASP A 405 -54.48 20.44 23.77
CA ASP A 405 -55.48 19.83 22.88
C ASP A 405 -56.53 20.85 22.45
N VAL A 406 -56.93 20.91 21.17
CA VAL A 406 -58.33 21.07 20.71
C VAL A 406 -58.50 20.57 19.26
N HIS A 407 -59.43 19.62 19.10
CA HIS A 407 -60.24 19.21 17.93
C HIS A 407 -59.94 19.71 16.50
N LEU A 408 -59.80 18.74 15.59
CA LEU A 408 -60.13 18.88 14.17
C LEU A 408 -61.51 18.26 13.87
N ARG A 409 -62.42 19.04 13.29
CA ARG A 409 -63.55 18.55 12.48
C ARG A 409 -63.23 18.75 10.99
N PRO A 410 -63.73 17.88 10.09
CA PRO A 410 -63.32 17.82 8.69
C PRO A 410 -64.25 18.64 7.78
N VAL A 411 -63.71 19.22 6.71
CA VAL A 411 -64.47 19.57 5.51
C VAL A 411 -63.54 19.40 4.31
N GLY A 412 -63.99 18.58 3.36
CA GLY A 412 -63.32 18.37 2.07
C GLY A 412 -63.74 19.38 1.01
N THR A 413 -63.02 19.34 -0.11
CA THR A 413 -63.55 19.18 -1.48
C THR A 413 -62.41 18.71 -2.36
#